data_AF-A0A1F5FTK5-F1
#
_entry.id   AF-A0A1F5FTK5-F1
#
_cell.length_a   1.000
_cell.length_b   1.000
_cell.length_c   1.000
_cell.angle_alpha   90.00
_cell.angle_beta   90.00
_cell.angle_gamma   90.00
#
_symmetry.space_group_name_H-M   'P 1'
#
loop_
_entity.id
_entity.type
_entity.pdbx_description
1 polymer ?
#
loop_
_entity_poly.entity_id
_entity_poly.type
_entity_poly.pdbx_seq_one_letter_code
_entity_poly.pdbx_strand_id
1 'polypeptide(L)'
;MNPANNSSESTLKSLFPMLVILIVLVAGIILLPQMTADPRSRASEPKPSISPSQPPRPTFPPMNTSERPEIICSDLYSPVCDTTTNITYPNPCEAQKVGVFHTTTGECKSPKPLPLPQTN
;
A
#
# COMPACT_ATOMS: atom_id res chain seq x y z
N MET A 1 -49.43 9.64 -63.32
CA MET A 1 -47.96 9.55 -63.16
C MET A 1 -47.65 9.57 -61.67
N ASN A 2 -47.16 8.46 -61.10
CA ASN A 2 -46.71 8.42 -59.70
C ASN A 2 -45.26 8.92 -59.61
N PRO A 3 -44.91 9.76 -58.63
CA PRO A 3 -43.53 10.21 -58.44
C PRO A 3 -42.67 9.07 -57.86
N ALA A 4 -41.47 8.96 -58.42
CA ALA A 4 -40.47 7.97 -58.05
C ALA A 4 -40.01 8.12 -56.59
N ASN A 5 -40.10 7.03 -55.84
CA ASN A 5 -39.40 6.80 -54.59
C ASN A 5 -37.88 6.74 -54.85
N ASN A 6 -37.15 7.81 -54.58
CA ASN A 6 -35.69 7.84 -54.52
C ASN A 6 -35.16 8.07 -53.09
N SER A 7 -36.03 7.95 -52.08
CA SER A 7 -35.70 8.29 -50.69
C SER A 7 -35.05 7.13 -49.91
N SER A 8 -34.98 5.93 -50.48
CA SER A 8 -34.37 4.74 -49.85
C SER A 8 -32.85 4.65 -50.05
N GLU A 9 -32.27 5.37 -51.02
CA GLU A 9 -30.83 5.30 -51.31
C GLU A 9 -29.96 6.22 -50.44
N SER A 10 -30.46 7.39 -50.04
CA SER A 10 -29.72 8.35 -49.19
C SER A 10 -29.62 7.88 -47.74
N THR A 11 -30.68 7.27 -47.22
CA THR A 11 -30.71 6.71 -45.85
C THR A 11 -29.82 5.46 -45.75
N LEU A 12 -29.80 4.59 -46.77
CA LEU A 12 -29.02 3.35 -46.76
C LEU A 12 -27.50 3.62 -46.84
N LYS A 13 -27.07 4.59 -47.66
CA LYS A 13 -25.66 4.98 -47.77
C LYS A 13 -25.15 5.67 -46.51
N SER A 14 -26.00 6.38 -45.76
CA SER A 14 -25.62 6.99 -44.48
C SER A 14 -25.66 6.01 -43.31
N LEU A 15 -26.49 4.96 -43.37
CA LEU A 15 -26.55 3.91 -42.34
C LEU A 15 -25.39 2.91 -42.46
N PHE A 16 -24.90 2.67 -43.68
CA PHE A 16 -23.79 1.74 -43.94
C PHE A 16 -22.52 2.04 -43.11
N PRO A 17 -21.97 3.28 -43.06
CA PRO A 17 -20.79 3.56 -42.24
C PRO A 17 -21.09 3.42 -40.74
N MET A 18 -22.29 3.78 -40.29
CA MET A 18 -22.69 3.61 -38.88
C MET A 18 -22.77 2.12 -38.50
N LEU A 19 -23.31 1.28 -39.37
CA LEU A 19 -23.39 -0.17 -39.15
C LEU A 19 -22.00 -0.81 -39.13
N VAL A 20 -21.10 -0.39 -40.03
CA VAL A 20 -19.71 -0.88 -40.07
C VAL A 20 -18.96 -0.51 -38.79
N ILE A 21 -19.09 0.73 -38.31
CA ILE A 21 -18.46 1.17 -37.05
C ILE A 21 -19.00 0.35 -35.86
N LEU A 22 -20.31 0.15 -35.79
CA LEU A 22 -20.93 -0.64 -34.73
C LEU A 22 -20.42 -2.09 -34.73
N ILE A 23 -20.31 -2.72 -35.89
CA ILE A 23 -19.78 -4.09 -36.04
C ILE A 23 -18.32 -4.16 -35.58
N VAL A 24 -17.48 -3.18 -35.96
CA VAL A 24 -16.06 -3.12 -35.56
C VAL A 24 -15.92 -2.95 -34.04
N LEU A 25 -16.73 -2.09 -33.42
CA LEU A 25 -16.73 -1.92 -31.97
C LEU A 25 -17.16 -3.19 -31.23
N VAL A 26 -18.23 -3.84 -31.68
CA VAL A 26 -18.73 -5.09 -31.09
C VAL A 26 -17.70 -6.21 -31.26
N ALA A 27 -17.14 -6.39 -32.46
CA ALA A 27 -16.10 -7.37 -32.72
C ALA A 27 -14.84 -7.09 -31.89
N GLY A 28 -14.44 -5.82 -31.75
CA GLY A 28 -13.32 -5.43 -30.91
C GLY A 28 -13.55 -5.80 -29.44
N ILE A 29 -14.72 -5.52 -28.88
CA ILE A 29 -15.05 -5.87 -27.49
C ILE A 29 -15.08 -7.39 -27.28
N ILE A 30 -15.55 -8.17 -28.26
CA ILE A 30 -15.61 -9.64 -28.18
C ILE A 30 -14.22 -10.27 -28.37
N LEU A 31 -13.40 -9.72 -29.27
CA LEU A 31 -12.09 -10.26 -29.64
C LEU A 31 -10.97 -9.78 -28.70
N LEU A 32 -11.16 -8.63 -28.04
CA LEU A 32 -10.31 -8.22 -26.92
C LEU A 32 -10.55 -9.23 -25.80
N PRO A 33 -9.52 -9.95 -25.32
CA PRO A 33 -9.67 -10.78 -24.15
C PRO A 33 -10.07 -9.84 -23.02
N GLN A 34 -11.33 -9.90 -22.59
CA GLN A 34 -11.76 -9.27 -21.37
C GLN A 34 -10.84 -9.85 -20.30
N MET A 35 -9.85 -9.04 -19.92
CA MET A 35 -8.99 -9.30 -18.79
C MET A 35 -9.92 -9.22 -17.58
N THR A 36 -10.66 -10.31 -17.32
CA THR A 36 -11.19 -10.63 -16.01
C THR A 36 -9.96 -10.88 -15.15
N ALA A 37 -9.31 -9.78 -14.77
CA ALA A 37 -8.48 -9.74 -13.59
C ALA A 37 -9.44 -10.04 -12.45
N ASP A 38 -9.58 -11.33 -12.12
CA ASP A 38 -10.28 -11.82 -10.95
C ASP A 38 -9.53 -11.24 -9.73
N PRO A 39 -10.04 -10.21 -9.04
CA PRO A 39 -9.27 -9.58 -7.98
C PRO A 39 -9.31 -10.39 -6.67
N ARG A 40 -9.84 -11.63 -6.69
CA ARG A 40 -10.32 -12.29 -5.46
C ARG A 40 -9.81 -13.71 -5.23
N SER A 41 -8.71 -14.13 -5.87
CA SER A 41 -8.11 -15.45 -5.61
C SER A 41 -6.84 -15.42 -4.77
N ARG A 42 -6.48 -14.28 -4.14
CA ARG A 42 -5.23 -14.17 -3.35
C ARG A 42 -5.42 -13.83 -1.87
N ALA A 43 -6.54 -14.27 -1.27
CA ALA A 43 -6.75 -14.18 0.17
C ALA A 43 -7.37 -15.49 0.71
N SER A 44 -6.61 -16.57 0.68
CA SER A 44 -6.83 -17.74 1.56
C SER A 44 -5.58 -18.62 1.50
N GLU A 45 -4.52 -18.16 2.15
CA GLU A 45 -3.55 -19.09 2.69
C GLU A 45 -3.41 -18.73 4.16
N PRO A 46 -3.87 -19.58 5.10
CA PRO A 46 -3.53 -19.44 6.50
C PRO A 46 -2.02 -19.65 6.60
N LYS A 47 -1.27 -18.56 6.71
CA LYS A 47 0.15 -18.63 7.06
C LYS A 47 0.25 -19.45 8.36
N PRO A 48 1.06 -20.52 8.41
CA PRO A 48 1.33 -21.21 9.67
C PRO A 48 1.84 -20.18 10.67
N SER A 49 1.04 -19.93 11.71
CA SER A 49 1.45 -19.10 12.84
C SER A 49 2.45 -19.92 13.65
N ILE A 50 3.67 -20.02 13.15
CA ILE A 50 4.82 -20.35 13.97
C ILE A 50 5.10 -19.07 14.74
N SER A 51 4.70 -19.09 16.01
CA SER A 51 4.97 -18.06 17.01
C SER A 51 6.45 -17.68 17.00
N PRO A 52 6.81 -16.41 16.68
CA PRO A 52 8.13 -15.91 16.97
C PRO A 52 8.07 -15.31 18.36
N SER A 53 8.56 -16.05 19.36
CA SER A 53 8.99 -15.49 20.65
C SER A 53 10.24 -14.60 20.53
N GLN A 54 10.61 -14.19 19.31
CA GLN A 54 11.72 -13.27 19.06
C GLN A 54 11.43 -12.42 17.82
N PRO A 55 11.53 -11.08 17.88
CA PRO A 55 11.51 -10.28 16.67
C PRO A 55 12.63 -10.79 15.75
N PRO A 56 12.36 -11.01 14.45
CA PRO A 56 13.39 -11.48 13.53
C PRO A 56 14.53 -10.46 13.57
N ARG A 57 15.72 -10.91 13.99
CA ARG A 57 16.94 -10.16 13.73
C ARG A 57 16.94 -9.94 12.21
N PRO A 58 16.99 -8.70 11.71
CA PRO A 58 17.09 -8.49 10.28
C PRO A 58 18.38 -9.14 9.82
N THR A 59 18.27 -10.31 9.21
CA THR A 59 19.37 -11.00 8.54
C THR A 59 19.58 -10.23 7.24
N PHE A 60 20.19 -9.05 7.36
CA PHE A 60 20.76 -8.41 6.20
C PHE A 60 21.79 -9.41 5.64
N PRO A 61 21.73 -9.78 4.35
CA PRO A 61 22.88 -10.39 3.71
C PRO A 61 24.11 -9.51 3.97
N PRO A 62 25.36 -10.02 3.93
CA PRO A 62 26.54 -9.18 4.07
C PRO A 62 26.47 -8.09 2.99
N MET A 63 25.96 -6.93 3.38
CA MET A 63 25.59 -5.89 2.45
C MET A 63 26.88 -5.16 2.17
N ASN A 64 27.35 -5.27 0.93
CA ASN A 64 28.39 -4.42 0.41
C ASN A 64 28.04 -2.98 0.82
N THR A 65 28.95 -2.31 1.53
CA THR A 65 28.70 -1.01 2.19
C THR A 65 28.28 0.10 1.21
N SER A 66 28.34 -0.18 -0.09
CA SER A 66 27.95 0.70 -1.18
C SER A 66 26.43 0.84 -1.40
N GLU A 67 25.57 0.01 -0.80
CA GLU A 67 24.13 0.00 -1.15
C GLU A 67 23.21 -0.11 0.07
N ARG A 68 23.54 0.53 1.20
CA ARG A 68 22.58 0.60 2.31
C ARG A 68 21.49 1.61 1.95
N PRO A 69 20.20 1.19 1.83
CA PRO A 69 19.13 2.15 1.58
C PRO A 69 19.11 3.17 2.72
N GLU A 70 19.06 4.45 2.34
CA GLU A 70 18.90 5.52 3.30
C GLU A 70 17.52 5.37 3.97
N ILE A 71 17.52 5.23 5.30
CA ILE A 71 16.28 5.11 6.07
C ILE A 71 15.71 6.53 6.22
N ILE A 72 14.67 6.81 5.45
CA ILE A 72 13.88 8.04 5.53
C ILE A 72 12.70 7.77 6.46
N CYS A 73 12.58 8.55 7.53
CA CYS A 73 11.47 8.49 8.47
C CYS A 73 10.48 9.62 8.18
N SER A 74 9.20 9.36 8.47
CA SER A 74 8.17 10.39 8.46
C SER A 74 8.29 11.27 9.71
N ASP A 75 7.90 12.54 9.60
CA ASP A 75 7.87 13.50 10.72
C ASP A 75 6.66 13.28 11.66
N LEU A 76 5.85 12.24 11.43
CA LEU A 76 4.71 11.92 12.29
C LEU A 76 5.17 11.56 13.71
N TYR A 77 4.72 12.35 14.69
CA TYR A 77 5.02 12.12 16.10
C TYR A 77 4.23 10.94 16.66
N SER A 78 4.93 9.88 17.05
CA SER A 78 4.37 8.66 17.66
C SER A 78 5.42 8.08 18.63
N PRO A 79 5.62 8.71 19.80
CA PRO A 79 6.80 8.50 20.61
C PRO A 79 6.92 7.06 21.12
N VAL A 80 8.17 6.61 21.27
CA VAL A 80 8.52 5.32 21.83
C VAL A 80 9.66 5.45 22.83
N CYS A 81 9.60 4.69 23.91
CA CYS A 81 10.61 4.66 24.96
C CYS A 81 11.49 3.42 24.82
N ASP A 82 12.80 3.59 24.70
CA ASP A 82 13.74 2.48 24.77
C ASP A 82 13.78 1.88 26.19
N THR A 83 13.45 0.60 26.28
CA THR A 83 13.39 -0.14 27.54
C THR A 83 14.75 -0.35 28.20
N THR A 84 15.84 -0.26 27.43
CA THR A 84 17.20 -0.47 27.92
C THR A 84 17.84 0.85 28.33
N THR A 85 17.71 1.89 27.51
CA THR A 85 18.39 3.18 27.73
C THR A 85 17.51 4.25 28.38
N ASN A 86 16.18 4.04 28.49
CA ASN A 86 15.21 5.06 28.89
C ASN A 86 15.28 6.35 28.03
N ILE A 87 15.70 6.23 26.77
CA ILE A 87 15.67 7.32 25.79
C ILE A 87 14.34 7.30 25.05
N THR A 88 13.72 8.47 24.91
CA THR A 88 12.52 8.65 24.10
C THR A 88 12.90 9.01 22.67
N TYR A 89 12.35 8.27 21.71
CA TYR A 89 12.44 8.57 20.29
C TYR A 89 11.10 9.12 19.79
N PRO A 90 11.09 10.08 18.86
CA PRO A 90 9.86 10.75 18.41
C PRO A 90 8.92 9.83 17.63
N ASN A 91 9.47 8.77 17.02
CA ASN A 91 8.70 7.74 16.33
C ASN A 91 9.50 6.40 16.28
N PRO A 92 8.83 5.26 16.01
CA PRO A 92 9.50 3.96 15.94
C PRO A 92 10.48 3.81 14.76
N CYS A 93 10.35 4.62 13.71
CA CYS A 93 11.30 4.60 12.59
C CYS A 93 12.65 5.18 13.02
N GLU A 94 12.64 6.30 13.76
CA GLU A 94 13.86 6.92 14.27
C GLU A 94 14.59 6.05 15.28
N ALA A 95 13.86 5.33 16.15
CA ALA A 95 14.45 4.32 17.02
C ALA A 95 15.17 3.22 16.20
N GLN A 96 14.52 2.69 15.17
CA GLN A 96 15.11 1.65 14.31
C GLN A 96 16.28 2.14 13.48
N LYS A 97 16.27 3.41 13.04
CA LYS A 97 17.37 4.05 12.29
C LYS A 97 18.69 4.01 13.07
N VAL A 98 18.62 4.13 14.40
CA VAL A 98 19.79 4.02 15.30
C VAL A 98 19.97 2.61 15.88
N GLY A 99 19.18 1.63 15.43
CA GLY A 99 19.30 0.23 15.85
C GLY A 99 18.59 -0.12 17.16
N VAL A 100 17.66 0.71 17.62
CA VAL A 100 16.84 0.45 18.82
C VAL A 100 15.54 -0.23 18.41
N PHE A 101 15.39 -1.49 18.81
CA PHE A 101 14.21 -2.32 18.51
C PHE A 101 13.38 -2.67 19.76
N HIS A 102 13.95 -2.53 20.96
CA HIS A 102 13.30 -2.86 22.23
C HIS A 102 12.65 -1.63 22.85
N THR A 103 11.50 -1.23 22.29
CA THR A 103 10.79 -0.02 22.71
C THR A 103 9.38 -0.29 23.22
N THR A 104 8.90 0.52 24.16
CA THR A 104 7.48 0.59 24.56
C THR A 104 6.81 1.82 23.97
N THR A 105 5.51 1.74 23.69
CA THR A 105 4.73 2.88 23.21
C THR A 105 4.68 4.02 24.24
N GLY A 106 4.79 5.26 23.76
CA GLY A 106 4.79 6.46 24.58
C GLY A 106 6.19 6.91 24.96
N GLU A 107 6.26 8.11 25.55
CA GLU A 107 7.51 8.66 26.07
C GLU A 107 7.97 7.92 27.33
N CYS A 108 9.28 7.97 27.58
CA CYS A 108 9.81 7.44 28.83
C CYS A 108 9.29 8.25 30.01
N LYS A 109 8.92 7.55 31.09
CA LYS A 109 8.54 8.21 32.33
C LYS A 109 9.75 8.96 32.86
N SER A 110 9.63 10.27 33.01
CA SER A 110 10.57 11.02 33.82
C SER A 110 10.57 10.46 35.24
N PRO A 111 11.73 10.41 35.92
CA PRO A 111 11.74 10.07 37.34
C PRO A 111 10.80 11.06 38.03
N LYS A 112 9.68 10.56 38.53
CA LYS A 112 8.76 11.37 39.33
C LYS A 112 9.62 11.92 40.47
N PRO A 113 9.68 13.25 40.73
CA PRO A 113 10.33 13.75 41.92
C PRO A 113 9.78 12.95 43.10
N LEU A 114 10.66 12.26 43.83
CA LEU A 114 10.26 11.53 45.03
C LEU A 114 9.46 12.51 45.89
N PRO A 115 8.31 12.10 46.47
CA PRO A 115 7.68 12.90 47.50
C PRO A 115 8.74 13.19 48.55
N LEU A 116 9.09 14.48 48.71
CA LEU A 116 9.98 14.89 49.79
C LEU A 116 9.38 14.35 51.09
N PRO A 117 10.18 13.76 52.00
CA PRO A 117 9.68 13.33 53.29
C PRO A 117 9.03 14.52 53.96
N GLN A 118 7.72 14.45 54.16
CA GLN A 118 6.97 15.46 54.91
C GLN A 118 7.39 15.28 56.37
N THR A 119 8.38 16.05 56.81
CA THR A 119 8.70 16.18 58.23
C THR A 119 7.52 16.93 58.85
N ASN A 120 6.79 16.25 59.73
CA ASN A 120 5.89 16.84 60.71
C ASN A 120 6.33 16.30 62.08
#